data_AF-A0A1B8CFD4-F1
#
_entry.id   AF-A0A1B8CFD4-F1
#
_cell.length_a   1.000
_cell.length_b   1.000
_cell.length_c   1.000
_cell.angle_alpha   90.00
_cell.angle_beta   90.00
_cell.angle_gamma   90.00
#
_symmetry.space_group_name_H-M   'P 1'
#
loop_
_entity.id
_entity.type
_entity.pdbx_description
1 polymer ?
#
loop_
_entity_poly.entity_id
_entity_poly.type
_entity_poly.pdbx_seq_one_letter_code
_entity_poly.pdbx_strand_id
1 'polypeptide(L)'
;MDHLKSLPSTFIQTGGTPFIHPQLYQDGLPPLLQNISALSNMHTYLNSLDHIISLAISSTAQNIVNSFSTLHTFNAKLAFTQSLILLQIMTLLSPSPPMSHVLRQQAENRLPLLQASIEELYLSAPVTLPSSMSHYQAWILAESCRRTIHVGHMVLGVHSMLTKGNFTLTLFVEALPLNRNAELWERDLSGYDEQTKGESGHGDMGGTGKLRASETDLIT
;
A
#
# COMPACT_ATOMS: atom_id res chain seq x y z
N MET A 1 -17.68 -0.39 -0.40
CA MET A 1 -17.17 -0.09 0.95
C MET A 1 -16.79 -1.37 1.70
N ASP A 2 -17.60 -2.43 1.61
CA ASP A 2 -17.35 -3.70 2.32
C ASP A 2 -16.02 -4.36 1.94
N HIS A 3 -15.60 -4.22 0.67
CA HIS A 3 -14.30 -4.70 0.22
C HIS A 3 -13.10 -4.03 0.92
N LEU A 4 -13.17 -2.73 1.24
CA LEU A 4 -12.09 -2.06 2.00
C LEU A 4 -12.03 -2.60 3.42
N LYS A 5 -13.20 -2.79 4.05
CA LYS A 5 -13.31 -3.25 5.43
C LYS A 5 -12.78 -4.68 5.62
N SER A 6 -12.81 -5.51 4.58
CA SER A 6 -12.27 -6.87 4.63
C SER A 6 -10.76 -6.95 4.40
N LEU A 7 -10.07 -5.85 4.07
CA LEU A 7 -8.64 -5.91 3.76
C LEU A 7 -7.75 -6.35 4.94
N PRO A 8 -7.99 -5.91 6.20
CA PRO A 8 -7.24 -6.42 7.34
C PRO A 8 -7.37 -7.94 7.51
N SER A 9 -8.58 -8.52 7.36
CA SER A 9 -8.76 -9.97 7.45
C SER A 9 -8.19 -10.71 6.25
N THR A 10 -8.31 -10.14 5.05
CA THR A 10 -7.70 -10.68 3.81
C THR A 10 -6.18 -10.78 3.94
N PHE A 11 -5.56 -9.76 4.53
CA PHE A 11 -4.11 -9.74 4.77
C PHE A 11 -3.65 -10.91 5.64
N ILE A 12 -4.41 -11.24 6.68
CA ILE A 12 -4.12 -12.39 7.55
C ILE A 12 -4.28 -13.72 6.84
N GLN A 13 -5.33 -13.85 6.02
CA GLN A 13 -5.66 -15.11 5.35
C GLN A 13 -4.72 -15.45 4.20
N THR A 14 -4.27 -14.43 3.46
CA THR A 14 -3.56 -14.61 2.18
C THR A 14 -2.10 -14.13 2.23
N GLY A 15 -1.70 -13.41 3.27
CA GLY A 15 -0.41 -12.70 3.30
C GLY A 15 -0.36 -11.47 2.38
N GLY A 16 -1.46 -11.14 1.70
CA GLY A 16 -1.55 -10.05 0.75
C GLY A 16 -2.86 -9.28 0.80
N THR A 17 -2.89 -8.17 0.09
CA THR A 17 -4.07 -7.34 -0.16
C THR A 17 -3.98 -6.81 -1.59
N PRO A 18 -5.00 -6.12 -2.12
CA PRO A 18 -4.90 -5.49 -3.42
C PRO A 18 -3.71 -4.54 -3.58
N PHE A 19 -3.07 -4.09 -2.49
CA PHE A 19 -1.91 -3.18 -2.51
C PHE A 19 -0.65 -3.73 -1.81
N ILE A 20 -0.71 -4.93 -1.25
CA ILE A 20 0.42 -5.64 -0.63
C ILE A 20 0.52 -7.00 -1.30
N HIS A 21 1.52 -7.21 -2.15
CA HIS A 21 1.71 -8.51 -2.79
C HIS A 21 2.36 -9.52 -1.82
N PRO A 22 1.91 -10.78 -1.74
CA PRO A 22 2.50 -11.79 -0.84
C PRO A 22 4.02 -11.99 -1.07
N GLN A 23 4.44 -12.02 -2.33
CA GLN A 23 5.87 -12.16 -2.70
C GLN A 23 6.74 -10.95 -2.29
N LEU A 24 6.17 -9.79 -1.98
CA LEU A 24 6.93 -8.60 -1.61
C LEU A 24 7.69 -8.80 -0.28
N TYR A 25 7.15 -9.62 0.62
CA TYR A 25 7.67 -9.85 1.97
C TYR A 25 7.88 -11.34 2.26
N GLN A 26 8.17 -12.13 1.23
CA GLN A 26 8.42 -13.57 1.35
C GLN A 26 9.57 -13.90 2.32
N ASP A 27 10.58 -13.03 2.41
CA ASP A 27 11.74 -13.19 3.29
C ASP A 27 11.46 -12.76 4.74
N GLY A 28 10.25 -12.24 5.02
CA GLY A 28 9.81 -11.79 6.32
C GLY A 28 9.13 -10.42 6.27
N LEU A 29 8.07 -10.28 7.07
CA LEU A 29 7.36 -9.00 7.19
C LEU A 29 8.23 -7.95 7.90
N PRO A 30 8.25 -6.70 7.42
CA PRO A 30 8.82 -5.58 8.17
C PRO A 30 8.14 -5.39 9.53
N PRO A 31 8.84 -4.86 10.57
CA PRO A 31 8.31 -4.77 11.93
C PRO A 31 6.94 -4.08 12.05
N LEU A 32 6.70 -3.00 11.30
CA LEU A 32 5.42 -2.30 11.32
C LEU A 32 4.27 -3.16 10.75
N LEU A 33 4.55 -3.91 9.68
CA LEU A 33 3.57 -4.83 9.10
C LEU A 33 3.35 -6.06 9.98
N GLN A 34 4.35 -6.53 10.71
CA GLN A 34 4.18 -7.58 11.72
C GLN A 34 3.21 -7.12 12.82
N ASN A 35 3.39 -5.91 13.35
CA ASN A 35 2.50 -5.34 14.37
C ASN A 35 1.06 -5.19 13.85
N ILE A 36 0.91 -4.73 12.60
CA ILE A 36 -0.40 -4.61 11.96
C ILE A 36 -1.03 -5.97 11.69
N SER A 37 -0.26 -6.99 11.33
CA SER A 37 -0.75 -8.36 11.18
C SER A 37 -1.28 -8.89 12.52
N ALA A 38 -0.50 -8.76 13.60
CA ALA A 38 -0.94 -9.14 14.94
C ALA A 38 -2.22 -8.38 15.36
N LEU A 39 -2.27 -7.07 15.10
CA LEU A 39 -3.44 -6.25 15.39
C LEU A 39 -4.67 -6.64 14.57
N SER A 40 -4.50 -6.92 13.27
CA SER A 40 -5.59 -7.33 12.39
C SER A 40 -6.16 -8.69 12.79
N ASN A 41 -5.30 -9.61 13.26
CA ASN A 41 -5.70 -10.87 13.84
C ASN A 41 -6.54 -10.65 15.11
N MET A 42 -6.05 -9.83 16.06
CA MET A 42 -6.79 -9.47 17.26
C MET A 42 -8.14 -8.84 16.93
N HIS A 43 -8.17 -7.88 16.00
CA HIS A 43 -9.38 -7.19 15.57
C HIS A 43 -10.40 -8.12 14.90
N THR A 44 -9.96 -9.19 14.23
CA THR A 44 -10.86 -10.12 13.53
C THR A 44 -11.50 -11.14 14.49
N TYR A 45 -10.77 -11.58 15.52
CA TYR A 45 -11.18 -12.72 16.35
C TYR A 45 -11.61 -12.34 17.78
N LEU A 46 -11.20 -11.19 18.30
CA LEU A 46 -11.56 -10.74 19.65
C LEU A 46 -12.77 -9.81 19.59
N ASN A 47 -13.97 -10.38 19.49
CA ASN A 47 -15.23 -9.60 19.38
C ASN A 47 -15.72 -8.94 20.69
N SER A 48 -14.99 -9.01 21.82
CA SER A 48 -15.54 -8.63 23.13
C SER A 48 -14.56 -8.01 24.15
N LEU A 49 -13.32 -7.69 23.76
CA LEU A 49 -12.32 -7.07 24.65
C LEU A 49 -11.97 -5.66 24.17
N ASP A 50 -12.99 -4.81 24.11
CA ASP A 50 -12.89 -3.43 23.60
C ASP A 50 -11.69 -2.67 24.17
N HIS A 51 -11.39 -2.84 25.47
CA HIS A 51 -10.27 -2.14 26.09
C HIS A 51 -8.90 -2.64 25.63
N ILE A 52 -8.69 -3.96 25.52
CA ILE A 52 -7.40 -4.53 25.09
C ILE A 52 -7.13 -4.16 23.64
N ILE A 53 -8.13 -4.26 22.78
CA ILE A 53 -8.02 -3.88 21.37
C ILE A 53 -7.77 -2.37 21.26
N SER A 54 -8.47 -1.55 22.06
CA SER A 54 -8.23 -0.10 22.09
C SER A 54 -6.79 0.25 22.48
N LEU A 55 -6.23 -0.44 23.48
CA LEU A 55 -4.84 -0.26 23.89
C LEU A 55 -3.87 -0.74 22.81
N ALA A 56 -4.14 -1.88 22.18
CA ALA A 56 -3.32 -2.41 21.09
C ALA A 56 -3.33 -1.48 19.86
N ILE A 57 -4.50 -0.94 19.49
CA ILE A 57 -4.65 0.08 18.44
C ILE A 57 -3.83 1.32 18.81
N SER A 58 -3.99 1.85 20.03
CA SER A 58 -3.30 3.07 20.47
C SER A 58 -1.79 2.89 20.48
N SER A 59 -1.30 1.76 20.99
CA SER A 59 0.12 1.42 21.03
C SER A 59 0.69 1.27 19.61
N THR A 60 -0.01 0.54 18.73
CA THR A 60 0.40 0.36 17.33
C THR A 60 0.41 1.67 16.57
N ALA A 61 -0.61 2.52 16.78
CA ALA A 61 -0.69 3.84 16.18
C ALA A 61 0.48 4.73 16.63
N GLN A 62 0.81 4.73 17.93
CA GLN A 62 1.94 5.50 18.43
C GLN A 62 3.27 5.02 17.87
N ASN A 63 3.45 3.70 17.75
CA ASN A 63 4.66 3.14 17.14
C ASN A 63 4.79 3.58 15.67
N ILE A 64 3.71 3.53 14.90
CA ILE A 64 3.68 4.05 13.53
C ILE A 64 4.06 5.54 13.52
N VAL A 65 3.37 6.39 14.29
CA VAL A 65 3.66 7.84 14.31
C VAL A 65 5.14 8.12 14.63
N ASN A 66 5.69 7.45 15.64
CA ASN A 66 7.09 7.61 16.06
C ASN A 66 8.10 7.14 15.01
N SER A 67 7.71 6.19 14.15
CA SER A 67 8.59 5.62 13.14
C SER A 67 8.75 6.53 11.92
N PHE A 68 7.85 7.49 11.69
CA PHE A 68 7.82 8.25 10.43
C PHE A 68 9.12 9.03 10.17
N SER A 69 9.69 9.68 11.19
CA SER A 69 10.91 10.49 11.06
C SER A 69 12.20 9.67 10.86
N THR A 70 12.15 8.36 11.09
CA THR A 70 13.32 7.46 10.98
C THR A 70 13.35 6.67 9.68
N LEU A 71 12.38 6.89 8.77
CA LEU A 71 12.28 6.19 7.51
C LEU A 71 13.26 6.76 6.47
N HIS A 72 14.35 6.06 6.22
CA HIS A 72 15.37 6.49 5.27
C HIS A 72 15.31 5.77 3.92
N THR A 73 14.70 4.58 3.85
CA THR A 73 14.67 3.78 2.62
C THR A 73 13.27 3.75 2.00
N PHE A 74 13.22 3.63 0.67
CA PHE A 74 11.97 3.47 -0.06
C PHE A 74 11.14 2.27 0.44
N ASN A 75 11.78 1.12 0.67
CA ASN A 75 11.10 -0.07 1.18
C ASN A 75 10.50 0.14 2.57
N ALA A 76 11.19 0.88 3.45
CA ALA A 76 10.67 1.23 4.77
C ALA A 76 9.47 2.18 4.66
N LYS A 77 9.53 3.17 3.76
CA LYS A 77 8.40 4.08 3.48
C LYS A 77 7.20 3.33 2.91
N LEU A 78 7.42 2.38 1.99
CA LEU A 78 6.35 1.55 1.44
C LEU A 78 5.67 0.73 2.53
N ALA A 79 6.44 -0.01 3.33
CA ALA A 79 5.92 -0.84 4.42
C ALA A 79 5.19 -0.01 5.48
N PHE A 80 5.72 1.19 5.79
CA PHE A 80 5.08 2.16 6.68
C PHE A 80 3.70 2.58 6.14
N THR A 81 3.63 3.04 4.89
CA THR A 81 2.39 3.55 4.29
C THR A 81 1.35 2.43 4.20
N GLN A 82 1.77 1.21 3.84
CA GLN A 82 0.91 0.03 3.83
C GLN A 82 0.35 -0.29 5.23
N SER A 83 1.20 -0.24 6.25
CA SER A 83 0.81 -0.44 7.66
C SER A 83 -0.20 0.61 8.12
N LEU A 84 0.05 1.88 7.79
CA LEU A 84 -0.82 2.99 8.14
C LEU A 84 -2.18 2.91 7.44
N ILE A 85 -2.22 2.49 6.17
CA ILE A 85 -3.47 2.26 5.43
C ILE A 85 -4.32 1.20 6.12
N LEU A 86 -3.75 0.04 6.45
CA LEU A 86 -4.46 -1.03 7.16
C LEU A 86 -4.99 -0.56 8.52
N LEU A 87 -4.16 0.18 9.29
CA LEU A 87 -4.60 0.78 10.55
C LEU A 87 -5.78 1.73 10.36
N GLN A 88 -5.73 2.60 9.36
CA GLN A 88 -6.79 3.57 9.10
C GLN A 88 -8.08 2.89 8.61
N ILE A 89 -7.97 1.80 7.85
CA ILE A 89 -9.14 0.97 7.50
C ILE A 89 -9.78 0.40 8.77
N MET A 90 -9.00 -0.19 9.67
CA MET A 90 -9.50 -0.75 10.93
C MET A 90 -10.11 0.33 11.85
N THR A 91 -9.61 1.56 11.81
CA THR A 91 -10.02 2.59 12.78
C THR A 91 -11.06 3.58 12.27
N LEU A 92 -11.20 3.74 10.94
CA LEU A 92 -12.17 4.64 10.31
C LEU A 92 -13.34 3.91 9.67
N LEU A 93 -13.13 2.68 9.17
CA LEU A 93 -14.09 1.97 8.33
C LEU A 93 -14.65 0.69 8.98
N SER A 94 -14.13 0.25 10.13
CA SER A 94 -14.46 -1.06 10.68
C SER A 94 -15.95 -1.31 10.99
N PRO A 95 -16.42 -2.57 10.82
CA PRO A 95 -17.81 -2.93 10.94
C PRO A 95 -18.16 -3.41 12.37
N SER A 96 -18.41 -2.47 13.30
CA SER A 96 -19.11 -2.76 14.57
C SER A 96 -18.36 -3.69 15.58
N PRO A 97 -18.50 -3.48 16.90
CA PRO A 97 -19.17 -2.36 17.57
C PRO A 97 -18.50 -1.03 17.23
N PRO A 98 -19.26 0.09 17.29
CA PRO A 98 -18.73 1.39 16.96
C PRO A 98 -17.50 1.66 17.82
N MET A 99 -16.37 1.89 17.15
CA MET A 99 -15.12 2.25 17.80
C MET A 99 -15.34 3.49 18.69
N SER A 100 -14.71 3.50 19.86
CA SER A 100 -14.81 4.64 20.78
C SER A 100 -14.54 5.96 20.06
N HIS A 101 -15.31 7.00 20.41
CA HIS A 101 -15.14 8.35 19.86
C HIS A 101 -13.69 8.84 19.95
N VAL A 102 -12.98 8.48 21.03
CA VAL A 102 -11.57 8.83 21.24
C VAL A 102 -10.66 8.21 20.17
N LEU A 103 -10.81 6.91 19.92
CA LEU A 103 -10.00 6.20 18.92
C LEU A 103 -10.28 6.70 17.51
N ARG A 104 -11.55 7.02 17.22
CA ARG A 104 -11.94 7.59 15.94
C ARG A 104 -11.34 8.98 15.74
N GLN A 105 -11.41 9.84 16.74
CA GLN A 105 -10.74 11.15 16.71
C GLN A 105 -9.22 11.01 16.52
N GLN A 106 -8.59 10.06 17.19
CA GLN A 106 -7.16 9.78 16.97
C GLN A 106 -6.87 9.30 15.54
N ALA A 107 -7.77 8.52 14.93
CA ALA A 107 -7.66 8.09 13.54
C ALA A 107 -7.79 9.25 12.55
N GLU A 108 -8.74 10.15 12.80
CA GLU A 108 -8.91 11.37 12.02
C GLU A 108 -7.69 12.29 12.12
N ASN A 109 -7.10 12.43 13.31
CA ASN A 109 -5.87 13.20 13.54
C ASN A 109 -4.65 12.62 12.79
N ARG A 110 -4.69 11.34 12.38
CA ARG A 110 -3.64 10.70 11.58
C ARG A 110 -3.85 10.84 10.07
N LEU A 111 -4.95 11.42 9.59
CA LEU A 111 -5.17 11.60 8.15
C LEU A 111 -4.09 12.46 7.46
N PRO A 112 -3.59 13.57 8.07
CA PRO A 112 -2.48 14.33 7.50
C PRO A 112 -1.19 13.49 7.38
N LEU A 113 -0.93 12.61 8.35
CA LEU A 113 0.22 11.69 8.29
C LEU A 113 0.07 10.70 7.14
N LEU A 114 -1.13 10.15 6.92
CA LEU A 114 -1.39 9.28 5.77
C LEU A 114 -1.11 10.04 4.47
N GLN A 115 -1.62 11.26 4.34
CA GLN A 115 -1.38 12.08 3.16
C GLN A 115 0.11 12.37 2.93
N ALA A 116 0.85 12.80 3.97
CA ALA A 116 2.29 13.03 3.89
C ALA A 116 3.07 11.75 3.52
N SER A 117 2.67 10.60 4.07
CA SER A 117 3.32 9.31 3.76
C SER A 117 3.10 8.85 2.31
N ILE A 118 1.95 9.20 1.71
CA ILE A 118 1.66 8.92 0.30
C ILE A 118 2.54 9.81 -0.59
N GLU A 119 2.62 11.11 -0.27
CA GLU A 119 3.46 12.06 -0.99
C GLU A 119 4.94 11.68 -0.92
N GLU A 120 5.45 11.37 0.28
CA GLU A 120 6.82 10.92 0.46
C GLU A 120 7.11 9.60 -0.27
N LEU A 121 6.16 8.66 -0.28
CA LEU A 121 6.31 7.40 -1.00
C LEU A 121 6.44 7.65 -2.50
N TYR A 122 5.63 8.55 -3.05
CA TYR A 122 5.72 8.93 -4.46
C TYR A 122 7.06 9.61 -4.77
N LEU A 123 7.46 10.60 -3.97
CA LEU A 123 8.70 11.36 -4.19
C LEU A 123 9.96 10.50 -4.01
N SER A 124 9.90 9.46 -3.17
CA SER A 124 11.02 8.54 -2.92
C SER A 124 11.05 7.33 -3.86
N ALA A 125 10.09 7.20 -4.78
CA ALA A 125 10.03 6.09 -5.71
C ALA A 125 11.32 6.05 -6.57
N PRO A 126 12.03 4.90 -6.60
CA PRO A 126 13.28 4.81 -7.34
C PRO A 126 13.05 4.93 -8.84
N VAL A 127 13.82 5.78 -9.50
CA VAL A 127 13.81 5.92 -10.98
C VAL A 127 14.45 4.70 -11.65
N THR A 128 15.40 4.06 -10.97
CA THR A 128 16.09 2.85 -11.42
C THR A 128 16.13 1.86 -10.28
N LEU A 129 15.74 0.61 -10.55
CA LEU A 129 15.80 -0.48 -9.57
C LEU A 129 17.16 -1.18 -9.61
N PRO A 130 17.60 -1.81 -8.50
CA PRO A 130 18.88 -2.52 -8.46
C PRO A 130 18.93 -3.62 -9.52
N SER A 131 20.05 -3.73 -10.25
CA SER A 131 20.25 -4.76 -11.27
C SER A 131 20.27 -6.19 -10.72
N SER A 132 20.41 -6.34 -9.39
CA SER A 132 20.34 -7.62 -8.68
C SER A 132 18.91 -8.15 -8.51
N MET A 133 17.90 -7.32 -8.79
CA MET A 133 16.49 -7.69 -8.67
C MET A 133 15.99 -8.28 -9.99
N SER A 134 15.27 -9.40 -9.94
CA SER A 134 14.65 -9.95 -11.16
C SER A 134 13.60 -9.00 -11.72
N HIS A 135 13.33 -9.07 -13.03
CA HIS A 135 12.28 -8.28 -13.66
C HIS A 135 10.92 -8.41 -12.95
N TYR A 136 10.61 -9.62 -12.46
CA TYR A 136 9.39 -9.88 -11.73
C TYR A 136 9.37 -9.19 -10.36
N GLN A 137 10.44 -9.33 -9.57
CA GLN A 137 10.55 -8.65 -8.26
C GLN A 137 10.48 -7.13 -8.40
N ALA A 138 11.14 -6.60 -9.43
CA ALA A 138 11.11 -5.18 -9.77
C ALA A 138 9.69 -4.70 -10.10
N TRP A 139 8.97 -5.50 -10.89
CA TRP A 139 7.58 -5.24 -11.22
C TRP A 139 6.67 -5.28 -9.98
N ILE A 140 6.81 -6.29 -9.11
CA ILE A 140 6.04 -6.43 -7.87
C ILE A 140 6.24 -5.23 -6.94
N LEU A 141 7.48 -4.78 -6.76
CA LEU A 141 7.78 -3.63 -5.93
C LEU A 141 7.16 -2.34 -6.49
N ALA A 142 7.30 -2.11 -7.79
CA ALA A 142 6.75 -0.94 -8.46
C ALA A 142 5.22 -0.92 -8.47
N GLU A 143 4.58 -2.08 -8.70
CA GLU A 143 3.13 -2.23 -8.67
C GLU A 143 2.58 -2.08 -7.25
N SER A 144 3.24 -2.68 -6.24
CA SER A 144 2.86 -2.53 -4.83
C SER A 144 2.90 -1.06 -4.40
N CYS A 145 3.90 -0.29 -4.83
CA CYS A 145 3.97 1.15 -4.59
C CYS A 145 2.78 1.89 -5.22
N ARG A 146 2.55 1.70 -6.52
CA ARG A 146 1.43 2.35 -7.24
C ARG A 146 0.08 2.03 -6.59
N ARG A 147 -0.17 0.76 -6.28
CA ARG A 147 -1.42 0.32 -5.64
C ARG A 147 -1.55 0.84 -4.21
N THR A 148 -0.45 0.95 -3.46
CA THR A 148 -0.44 1.55 -2.12
C THR A 148 -0.85 3.03 -2.17
N ILE A 149 -0.29 3.81 -3.11
CA ILE A 149 -0.67 5.21 -3.32
C ILE A 149 -2.16 5.33 -3.66
N HIS A 150 -2.63 4.49 -4.59
CA HIS A 150 -4.04 4.48 -5.01
C HIS A 150 -4.99 4.17 -3.84
N VAL A 151 -4.73 3.10 -3.08
CA VAL A 151 -5.56 2.71 -1.93
C VAL A 151 -5.49 3.75 -0.81
N GLY A 152 -4.32 4.37 -0.59
CA GLY A 152 -4.17 5.45 0.38
C GLY A 152 -5.09 6.64 0.08
N HIS A 153 -5.10 7.11 -1.18
CA HIS A 153 -6.04 8.15 -1.61
C HIS A 153 -7.50 7.70 -1.54
N MET A 154 -7.80 6.44 -1.85
CA MET A 154 -9.14 5.89 -1.73
C MET A 154 -9.63 5.92 -0.27
N VAL A 155 -8.79 5.57 0.71
CA VAL A 155 -9.15 5.66 2.14
C VAL A 155 -9.44 7.10 2.55
N LEU A 156 -8.59 8.05 2.16
CA LEU A 156 -8.80 9.49 2.42
C LEU A 156 -10.11 9.99 1.80
N GLY A 157 -10.36 9.65 0.53
CA GLY A 157 -11.54 10.07 -0.20
C GLY A 157 -12.83 9.47 0.33
N VAL A 158 -12.86 8.15 0.61
CA VAL A 158 -14.02 7.47 1.21
C VAL A 158 -14.35 8.08 2.58
N HIS A 159 -13.34 8.34 3.41
CA HIS A 159 -13.56 8.98 4.70
C HIS A 159 -14.14 10.39 4.54
N SER A 160 -13.60 11.21 3.63
CA SER A 160 -14.13 12.55 3.34
C SER A 160 -15.57 12.50 2.82
N MET A 161 -15.89 11.52 1.99
CA MET A 161 -17.25 11.34 1.46
C MET A 161 -18.23 11.03 2.58
N LEU A 162 -17.86 10.16 3.52
CA LEU A 162 -18.72 9.77 4.64
C LEU A 162 -18.91 10.87 5.68
N THR A 163 -17.92 11.74 5.85
CA THR A 163 -17.93 12.76 6.93
C THR A 163 -18.34 14.15 6.44
N LYS A 164 -18.07 14.48 5.18
CA LYS A 164 -18.25 15.82 4.60
C LYS A 164 -19.09 15.83 3.32
N GLY A 165 -19.45 14.65 2.78
CA GLY A 165 -20.24 14.54 1.56
C GLY A 165 -19.46 14.88 0.28
N ASN A 166 -18.12 14.92 0.33
CA ASN A 166 -17.28 15.20 -0.85
C ASN A 166 -16.17 14.16 -1.02
N PHE A 167 -15.77 13.92 -2.28
CA PHE A 167 -14.65 13.05 -2.62
C PHE A 167 -13.71 13.83 -3.54
N THR A 168 -12.51 14.14 -3.06
CA THR A 168 -11.50 14.80 -3.89
C THR A 168 -10.75 13.74 -4.70
N LEU A 169 -11.13 13.60 -5.97
CA LEU A 169 -10.33 12.85 -6.95
C LEU A 169 -9.01 13.59 -7.14
N THR A 170 -7.90 12.90 -6.89
CA THR A 170 -6.58 13.44 -7.21
C THR A 170 -6.22 12.93 -8.60
N LEU A 171 -6.24 13.81 -9.62
CA LEU A 171 -5.96 13.46 -11.03
C LEU A 171 -4.63 12.69 -11.21
N PHE A 172 -3.68 12.90 -10.31
CA PHE A 172 -2.43 12.16 -10.24
C PHE A 172 -2.62 10.63 -10.12
N VAL A 173 -3.68 10.18 -9.43
CA VAL A 173 -3.99 8.75 -9.27
C VAL A 173 -4.47 8.12 -10.58
N GLU A 174 -5.12 8.88 -11.45
CA GLU A 174 -5.51 8.43 -12.81
C GLU A 174 -4.29 8.33 -13.74
N ALA A 175 -3.27 9.16 -13.50
CA ALA A 175 -2.02 9.17 -14.25
C ALA A 175 -1.03 8.06 -13.83
N LEU A 176 -1.32 7.30 -12.77
CA LEU A 176 -0.57 6.09 -12.41
C LEU A 176 -1.21 4.89 -13.11
N PRO A 177 -0.73 4.47 -14.31
CA PRO A 177 -1.31 3.31 -14.96
C PRO A 177 -1.12 2.09 -14.05
N LEU A 178 -2.22 1.57 -13.54
CA LEU A 178 -2.26 0.22 -12.98
C LEU A 178 -2.03 -0.75 -14.13
N ASN A 179 -1.25 -1.81 -13.89
CA ASN A 179 -1.05 -2.78 -14.94
C ASN A 179 -2.41 -3.42 -15.29
N ARG A 180 -2.75 -3.42 -16.58
CA ARG A 180 -4.03 -3.95 -17.08
C ARG A 180 -4.16 -5.46 -16.87
N ASN A 181 -3.03 -6.16 -16.72
CA ASN A 181 -3.01 -7.57 -16.38
C ASN A 181 -3.16 -7.78 -14.87
N ALA A 182 -4.39 -7.68 -14.37
CA ALA A 182 -4.73 -8.11 -13.01
C ALA A 182 -4.30 -9.57 -12.75
N GLU A 183 -4.34 -10.41 -13.77
CA GLU A 183 -3.91 -11.81 -13.72
C GLU A 183 -2.44 -11.98 -13.31
N LEU A 184 -1.55 -11.03 -13.65
CA LEU A 184 -0.14 -11.10 -13.25
C LEU A 184 0.08 -10.79 -11.76
N TRP A 185 -0.85 -10.07 -11.14
CA TRP A 185 -0.80 -9.76 -9.70
C TRP A 185 -1.31 -10.92 -8.83
N GLU A 186 -2.22 -11.74 -9.38
CA GLU A 186 -2.76 -12.91 -8.68
C GLU A 186 -1.92 -14.18 -8.92
N ARG A 187 -0.94 -14.13 -9.83
CA ARG A 187 -0.14 -15.30 -10.23
C ARG A 187 1.01 -15.52 -9.26
N ASP A 188 1.00 -16.65 -8.55
CA ASP A 188 2.18 -17.12 -7.83
C ASP A 188 3.25 -17.54 -8.85
N LEU A 189 4.33 -16.78 -8.94
CA LEU A 189 5.43 -16.99 -9.88
C LEU A 189 6.70 -17.50 -9.19
N SER A 190 6.59 -18.02 -7.97
CA SER A 190 7.69 -18.64 -7.22
C SER A 190 8.40 -19.80 -7.93
N GLY A 191 7.93 -20.24 -9.12
CA GLY A 191 8.56 -21.25 -9.96
C GLY A 191 8.78 -20.86 -11.42
N TYR A 192 8.71 -19.57 -11.80
CA TYR A 192 8.99 -19.16 -13.18
C TYR A 192 10.50 -18.95 -13.36
N ASP A 193 11.23 -20.05 -13.42
CA ASP A 193 12.62 -20.04 -13.88
C ASP A 193 12.71 -19.48 -15.30
N GLU A 194 13.81 -18.78 -15.59
CA GLU A 194 14.21 -18.32 -16.92
C GLU A 194 14.42 -19.51 -17.89
N GLN A 195 13.33 -20.17 -18.30
CA GLN A 195 13.29 -21.09 -19.42
C GLN A 195 12.48 -20.49 -20.56
N THR A 196 12.87 -19.28 -20.95
CA THR A 196 12.70 -18.79 -22.32
C THR A 196 14.03 -18.26 -22.85
N LYS A 197 15.06 -19.11 -22.78
CA LYS A 197 16.18 -19.06 -23.72
C LYS A 197 16.02 -20.22 -24.69
N GLY A 198 15.55 -19.90 -25.89
CA GLY A 198 15.50 -20.82 -27.01
C GLY A 198 14.13 -20.87 -27.65
N GLU A 199 13.81 -19.88 -28.49
CA GLU A 199 13.43 -20.11 -29.89
C GLU A 199 13.13 -18.78 -30.59
N SER A 200 14.08 -18.41 -31.45
CA SER A 200 14.03 -17.54 -32.63
C SER A 200 12.78 -16.72 -32.95
N GLY A 201 12.98 -15.40 -33.09
CA GLY A 201 12.11 -14.52 -33.85
C GLY A 201 12.69 -13.12 -33.98
N HIS A 202 13.46 -12.89 -35.03
CA HIS A 202 14.03 -11.60 -35.43
C HIS A 202 12.94 -10.51 -35.51
N GLY A 203 13.09 -9.43 -34.76
CA GLY A 203 12.15 -8.31 -34.72
C GLY A 203 12.75 -7.11 -34.01
N ASP A 204 13.43 -6.28 -34.79
CA ASP A 204 13.85 -4.92 -34.46
C ASP A 204 12.72 -4.11 -33.82
N MET A 205 12.99 -3.49 -32.66
CA MET A 205 12.46 -2.17 -32.26
C MET A 205 13.16 -1.71 -30.99
N GLY A 206 14.16 -0.85 -31.16
CA GLY A 206 14.64 0.04 -30.11
C GLY A 206 13.54 1.00 -29.66
N GLY A 207 13.36 1.12 -28.35
CA GLY A 207 12.40 2.05 -27.75
C GLY A 207 12.64 2.18 -26.26
N THR A 208 13.63 2.98 -25.88
CA THR A 208 13.92 3.34 -24.48
C THR A 208 12.75 4.11 -23.86
N GLY A 209 11.97 3.48 -22.98
CA GLY A 209 10.94 4.15 -22.19
C GLY A 209 11.54 4.98 -21.05
N LYS A 210 11.67 6.30 -21.25
CA LYS A 210 11.99 7.26 -20.18
C LYS A 210 10.74 7.53 -19.34
N LEU A 211 10.87 7.47 -18.01
CA LEU A 211 9.81 7.77 -17.03
C LEU A 211 9.66 9.27 -16.70
N ARG A 212 10.21 10.18 -17.50
CA ARG A 212 10.05 11.62 -17.30
C ARG A 212 10.07 12.36 -18.62
N ALA A 213 8.96 13.03 -18.95
CA ALA A 213 8.90 13.95 -20.06
C ALA A 213 9.85 15.12 -19.79
N SER A 214 10.70 15.44 -20.77
CA SER A 214 11.53 16.65 -20.75
C SER A 214 10.66 17.80 -21.24
N GLU A 215 10.42 18.79 -20.39
CA GLU A 215 9.89 20.10 -20.80
C GLU A 215 10.93 20.79 -21.66
N THR A 216 10.75 20.78 -22.97
CA THR A 216 11.22 21.78 -23.95
C THR A 216 10.87 21.26 -25.32
N ASP A 217 9.65 21.53 -25.79
CA ASP A 217 9.33 21.74 -27.21
C ASP A 217 7.84 22.09 -27.32
N LEU A 218 7.51 23.34 -26.99
CA LEU A 218 6.21 23.93 -27.27
C LEU A 218 6.34 25.44 -27.50
N ILE A 219 7.28 25.89 -28.34
CA ILE A 219 7.18 27.19 -29.05
C ILE A 219 7.95 27.09 -30.37
N THR A 220 7.26 26.79 -31.48
CA THR A 220 6.94 27.68 -32.62
C THR A 220 6.48 26.83 -33.80
#